data_AF-A0A2U3X8T9-F1
#
_entry.id   AF-A0A2U3X8T9-F1
#
_cell.length_a   1.000
_cell.length_b   1.000
_cell.length_c   1.000
_cell.angle_alpha   90.00
_cell.angle_beta   90.00
_cell.angle_gamma   90.00
#
_symmetry.space_group_name_H-M   'P 1'
#
loop_
_entity.id
_entity.type
_entity.pdbx_description
1 polymer ?
#
loop_
_entity_poly.entity_id
_entity_poly.type
_entity_poly.pdbx_seq_one_letter_code
_entity_poly.pdbx_strand_id
1 'polypeptide(L)'
;MGVLRFQPIFFRSFVGSSGVTQAVLTFLLIPCCLTQEFRAPPFIPNVSFLWGWNAPTELCAQKFNVQLDLNLFSLVGSPRKSATGQGITLFYADRLGYYPHIHEKTGKNVNGGIPQAGNLKKHLEKAKEDIGHYIQRDTTGLAVVDWENWRPVWARNWKPKDIYKHQSIELARQQHIELNATEAAKIAKADFEKAGKCFMQETLKLGKSLRPNYLWGYYLFPDCYNHNYKTPGYNGSCFDLEKKRNDELNWMWKESTALFPSIYLNSKLKSSPYAAFYVRNRVWEAIRVSKVSSVKHPLPIFVYTRPVFTDVSLKYLSEDDLVNTIGETVSLGVSGMIIWGSLNLTQNVVS
;
A
#
# COMPACT_ATOMS: atom_id res chain seq x y z
N MET A 1 28.90 -40.46 -22.83
CA MET A 1 28.31 -41.79 -23.09
C MET A 1 27.34 -42.10 -21.97
N GLY A 2 26.06 -42.18 -22.30
CA GLY A 2 24.94 -42.43 -21.39
C GLY A 2 23.68 -42.41 -22.25
N VAL A 3 23.23 -43.58 -22.67
CA VAL A 3 22.14 -43.75 -23.64
C VAL A 3 20.81 -43.70 -22.88
N LEU A 4 20.03 -42.64 -23.06
CA LEU A 4 18.62 -42.62 -22.68
C LEU A 4 17.83 -43.44 -23.71
N ARG A 5 17.44 -44.65 -23.33
CA ARG A 5 16.46 -45.47 -24.06
C ARG A 5 15.07 -44.84 -23.89
N PHE A 6 14.52 -44.28 -24.96
CA PHE A 6 13.09 -43.99 -25.03
C PHE A 6 12.34 -45.29 -25.35
N GLN A 7 11.46 -45.72 -24.44
CA GLN A 7 10.42 -46.70 -24.76
C GLN A 7 9.39 -46.03 -25.70
N PRO A 8 8.97 -46.68 -26.79
CA PRO A 8 7.90 -46.16 -27.62
C PRO A 8 6.56 -46.44 -26.93
N ILE A 9 5.94 -45.39 -26.40
CA ILE A 9 4.52 -45.43 -26.02
C ILE A 9 3.73 -45.42 -27.33
N PHE A 10 3.14 -46.57 -27.66
CA PHE A 10 2.20 -46.70 -28.76
C PHE A 10 0.93 -45.88 -28.48
N PHE A 11 0.82 -44.70 -29.09
CA PHE A 11 -0.48 -44.05 -29.25
C PHE A 11 -1.22 -44.75 -30.40
N ARG A 12 -2.08 -45.71 -30.04
CA ARG A 12 -3.12 -46.20 -30.94
C ARG A 12 -4.17 -45.10 -31.10
N SER A 13 -4.53 -44.82 -32.35
CA SER A 13 -5.64 -44.00 -32.84
C SER A 13 -5.62 -42.51 -32.45
N PHE A 14 -4.88 -41.71 -33.22
CA PHE A 14 -5.21 -40.30 -33.42
C PHE A 14 -6.09 -40.18 -34.67
N VAL A 15 -7.27 -39.60 -34.49
CA VAL A 15 -8.04 -38.94 -35.56
C VAL A 15 -7.11 -37.91 -36.19
N GLY A 16 -6.99 -37.92 -37.51
CA GLY A 16 -6.05 -37.06 -38.25
C GLY A 16 -6.25 -35.59 -37.92
N SER A 17 -5.40 -35.05 -37.05
CA SER A 17 -5.28 -33.61 -36.84
C SER A 17 -4.54 -33.04 -38.04
N SER A 18 -5.21 -32.22 -38.84
CA SER A 18 -4.55 -31.45 -39.91
C SER A 18 -3.36 -30.66 -39.33
N GLY A 19 -2.32 -30.40 -40.14
CA GLY A 19 -1.18 -29.57 -39.73
C GLY A 19 -1.60 -28.18 -39.20
N VAL A 20 -2.77 -27.69 -39.63
CA VAL A 20 -3.39 -26.45 -39.14
C VAL A 20 -3.85 -26.58 -37.69
N THR A 21 -4.51 -27.67 -37.31
CA THR A 21 -4.93 -27.91 -35.91
C THR A 21 -3.74 -28.03 -34.97
N GLN A 22 -2.66 -28.66 -35.41
CA GLN A 22 -1.42 -28.77 -34.63
C GLN A 22 -0.72 -27.41 -34.49
N ALA A 23 -0.67 -26.62 -35.57
CA ALA A 23 -0.14 -25.26 -35.52
C ALA A 23 -0.95 -24.36 -34.59
N VAL A 24 -2.28 -24.38 -34.68
CA VAL A 24 -3.19 -23.62 -33.81
C VAL A 24 -2.99 -24.02 -32.35
N LEU A 25 -2.92 -25.32 -32.04
CA LEU A 25 -2.68 -25.79 -30.67
C LEU A 25 -1.31 -25.32 -30.16
N THR A 26 -0.27 -25.35 -31.01
CA THR A 26 1.07 -24.88 -30.66
C THR A 26 1.07 -23.36 -30.42
N PHE A 27 0.41 -22.57 -31.27
CA PHE A 27 0.24 -21.12 -31.08
C PHE A 27 -0.59 -20.75 -29.84
N LEU A 28 -1.54 -21.60 -29.43
CA LEU A 28 -2.31 -21.42 -28.19
C LEU A 28 -1.50 -21.80 -26.95
N LEU A 29 -0.50 -22.69 -27.06
CA LEU A 29 0.38 -23.10 -25.97
C LEU A 29 1.60 -22.19 -25.78
N ILE A 30 2.04 -21.47 -26.82
CA ILE A 30 3.14 -20.49 -26.74
C ILE A 30 2.88 -19.41 -25.67
N PRO A 31 1.67 -18.81 -25.54
CA PRO A 31 1.33 -17.90 -24.45
C PRO A 31 1.47 -18.54 -23.06
N CYS A 32 1.05 -19.80 -22.89
CA CYS A 32 1.14 -20.52 -21.62
C CYS A 32 2.59 -20.82 -21.19
N CYS A 33 3.50 -21.00 -22.15
CA CYS A 33 4.92 -21.25 -21.87
C CYS A 33 5.75 -19.96 -21.71
N LEU A 34 5.20 -18.80 -22.10
CA LEU A 34 5.87 -17.49 -22.03
C LEU A 34 5.27 -16.55 -20.97
N THR A 35 4.36 -17.01 -20.11
CA THR A 35 3.89 -16.19 -18.99
C THR A 35 5.04 -15.98 -18.01
N GLN A 36 5.75 -14.88 -18.17
CA GLN A 36 6.70 -14.43 -17.17
C GLN A 36 5.92 -14.17 -15.87
N GLU A 37 6.24 -14.94 -14.83
CA GLU A 37 5.57 -14.81 -13.53
C GLU A 37 6.01 -13.48 -12.90
N PHE A 38 5.14 -12.47 -12.97
CA PHE A 38 5.39 -11.13 -12.41
C PHE A 38 4.99 -11.03 -10.93
N ARG A 39 4.71 -12.15 -10.28
CA ARG A 39 4.31 -12.18 -8.87
C ARG A 39 5.55 -12.30 -7.99
N ALA A 40 5.54 -11.58 -6.87
CA ALA A 40 6.55 -11.80 -5.85
C ALA A 40 6.40 -13.23 -5.30
N PRO A 41 7.50 -13.89 -4.91
CA PRO A 41 7.42 -15.21 -4.29
C PRO A 41 6.56 -15.15 -3.00
N PRO A 42 5.92 -16.26 -2.61
CA PRO A 42 5.15 -16.33 -1.38
C PRO A 42 5.94 -15.84 -0.17
N PHE A 43 5.38 -14.90 0.59
CA PHE A 43 6.01 -14.37 1.79
C PHE A 43 6.01 -15.39 2.94
N ILE A 44 4.91 -16.14 3.08
CA ILE A 44 4.78 -17.24 4.04
C ILE A 44 4.77 -18.56 3.24
N PRO A 45 5.55 -19.58 3.62
CA PRO A 45 5.54 -20.88 2.95
C PRO A 45 4.12 -21.44 2.82
N ASN A 46 3.78 -21.96 1.63
CA ASN A 46 2.46 -22.52 1.30
C ASN A 46 1.27 -21.53 1.35
N VAL A 47 1.52 -20.22 1.47
CA VAL A 47 0.48 -19.18 1.38
C VAL A 47 0.63 -18.45 0.05
N SER A 48 -0.14 -18.87 -0.96
CA SER A 48 -0.12 -18.28 -2.31
C SER A 48 -0.76 -16.89 -2.37
N PHE A 49 -1.73 -16.62 -1.50
CA PHE A 49 -2.36 -15.31 -1.32
C PHE A 49 -2.59 -15.07 0.17
N LEU A 50 -1.99 -14.01 0.71
CA LEU A 50 -2.06 -13.69 2.13
C LEU A 50 -3.33 -12.90 2.44
N TRP A 51 -4.17 -13.44 3.33
CA TRP A 51 -5.33 -12.74 3.87
C TRP A 51 -4.98 -12.10 5.21
N GLY A 52 -5.00 -10.76 5.26
CA GLY A 52 -4.74 -9.98 6.47
C GLY A 52 -6.03 -9.41 7.05
N TRP A 53 -6.24 -9.57 8.36
CA TRP A 53 -7.30 -8.87 9.10
C TRP A 53 -6.67 -7.82 10.01
N ASN A 54 -7.01 -6.54 9.82
CA ASN A 54 -6.48 -5.45 10.63
C ASN A 54 -7.62 -4.51 11.08
N ALA A 55 -8.47 -5.02 11.97
CA ALA A 55 -9.60 -4.30 12.55
C ALA A 55 -9.69 -4.59 14.05
N PRO A 56 -10.22 -3.66 14.87
CA PRO A 56 -10.21 -3.77 16.33
C PRO A 56 -11.32 -4.68 16.87
N THR A 57 -11.50 -5.85 16.26
CA THR A 57 -12.60 -6.80 16.51
C THR A 57 -12.53 -7.50 17.85
N GLU A 58 -11.39 -7.48 18.53
CA GLU A 58 -11.26 -7.90 19.92
C GLU A 58 -12.19 -7.10 20.86
N LEU A 59 -12.59 -5.88 20.46
CA LEU A 59 -13.58 -5.09 21.20
C LEU A 59 -14.97 -5.71 21.17
N CYS A 60 -15.33 -6.44 20.11
CA CYS A 60 -16.64 -7.10 20.01
C CYS A 60 -16.78 -8.20 21.08
N ALA A 61 -15.72 -8.99 21.27
CA ALA A 61 -15.65 -9.98 22.33
C ALA A 61 -15.71 -9.32 23.72
N GLN A 62 -14.90 -8.27 23.94
CA GLN A 62 -14.79 -7.59 25.25
C GLN A 62 -16.07 -6.86 25.66
N LYS A 63 -16.79 -6.24 24.72
CA LYS A 63 -17.94 -5.39 25.02
C LYS A 63 -19.29 -6.06 24.83
N PHE A 64 -19.39 -6.99 23.87
CA PHE A 64 -20.66 -7.54 23.42
C PHE A 64 -20.71 -9.07 23.49
N ASN A 65 -19.64 -9.72 23.96
CA ASN A 65 -19.50 -11.18 23.96
C ASN A 65 -19.69 -11.81 22.56
N VAL A 66 -19.32 -11.07 21.51
CA VAL A 66 -19.36 -11.54 20.12
C VAL A 66 -17.95 -11.92 19.68
N GLN A 67 -17.70 -13.21 19.51
CA GLN A 67 -16.45 -13.75 18.97
C GLN A 67 -16.57 -13.84 17.44
N LEU A 68 -15.56 -13.34 16.73
CA LEU A 68 -15.47 -13.48 15.28
C LEU A 68 -14.49 -14.58 14.92
N ASP A 69 -14.88 -15.45 13.98
CA ASP A 69 -13.98 -16.42 13.40
C ASP A 69 -13.03 -15.74 12.41
N LEU A 70 -11.73 -15.76 12.73
CA LEU A 70 -10.67 -15.19 11.92
C LEU A 70 -9.73 -16.26 11.34
N ASN A 71 -10.11 -17.54 11.36
CA ASN A 71 -9.27 -18.66 10.91
C ASN A 71 -8.89 -18.60 9.42
N LEU A 72 -9.65 -17.85 8.61
CA LEU A 72 -9.31 -17.59 7.21
C LEU A 72 -8.05 -16.72 7.05
N PHE A 73 -7.75 -15.87 8.02
CA PHE A 73 -6.71 -14.85 7.90
C PHE A 73 -5.35 -15.39 8.31
N SER A 74 -4.38 -15.31 7.40
CA SER A 74 -3.00 -15.72 7.64
C SER A 74 -2.31 -14.82 8.67
N LEU A 75 -2.65 -13.53 8.69
CA LEU A 75 -2.14 -12.56 9.67
C LEU A 75 -3.30 -11.75 10.25
N VAL A 76 -3.28 -11.59 11.57
CA VAL A 76 -4.25 -10.79 12.32
C VAL A 76 -3.51 -9.67 13.06
N GLY A 77 -4.08 -8.47 12.99
CA GLY A 77 -3.64 -7.27 13.69
C GLY A 77 -4.83 -6.43 14.15
N SER A 78 -4.53 -5.37 14.90
CA SER A 78 -5.53 -4.41 15.39
C SER A 78 -4.94 -3.00 15.29
N PRO A 79 -5.70 -2.01 14.80
CA PRO A 79 -5.23 -0.64 14.72
C PRO A 79 -5.17 0.05 16.09
N ARG A 80 -5.50 -0.62 17.20
CA ARG A 80 -5.48 -0.01 18.55
C ARG A 80 -4.06 0.36 18.98
N LYS A 81 -3.93 1.50 19.68
CA LYS A 81 -2.65 1.97 20.23
C LYS A 81 -2.03 1.01 21.26
N SER A 82 -2.85 0.26 21.99
CA SER A 82 -2.37 -0.68 23.01
C SER A 82 -1.97 -2.05 22.44
N ALA A 83 -2.17 -2.29 21.13
CA ALA A 83 -1.95 -3.60 20.54
C ALA A 83 -0.48 -3.75 20.14
N THR A 84 0.17 -4.80 20.61
CA THR A 84 1.60 -5.08 20.41
C THR A 84 1.82 -6.54 20.03
N GLY A 85 2.93 -6.86 19.37
CA GLY A 85 3.31 -8.23 19.02
C GLY A 85 2.38 -8.87 17.98
N GLN A 86 1.88 -8.08 17.04
CA GLN A 86 0.88 -8.51 16.06
C GLN A 86 1.50 -8.89 14.73
N GLY A 87 0.84 -9.80 13.99
CA GLY A 87 1.28 -10.19 12.64
C GLY A 87 1.19 -9.05 11.62
N ILE A 88 0.31 -8.07 11.86
CA ILE A 88 0.25 -6.80 11.13
C ILE A 88 0.39 -5.68 12.14
N THR A 89 1.51 -4.96 12.10
CA THR A 89 1.75 -3.79 12.92
C THR A 89 1.54 -2.53 12.09
N LEU A 90 0.52 -1.72 12.45
CA LEU A 90 0.19 -0.46 11.78
C LEU A 90 0.67 0.73 12.62
N PHE A 91 1.55 1.56 12.08
CA PHE A 91 2.10 2.73 12.76
C PHE A 91 1.43 4.02 12.28
N TYR A 92 0.43 4.52 13.02
CA TYR A 92 -0.07 5.89 12.83
C TYR A 92 0.98 6.95 13.18
N ALA A 93 0.72 8.20 12.79
CA ALA A 93 1.58 9.37 13.00
C ALA A 93 2.10 9.57 14.44
N ASP A 94 1.37 9.13 15.46
CA ASP A 94 1.74 9.25 16.88
C ASP A 94 2.38 7.98 17.47
N ARG A 95 2.75 7.00 16.62
CA ARG A 95 3.21 5.68 17.06
C ARG A 95 4.57 5.25 16.51
N LEU A 96 5.23 6.07 15.70
CA LEU A 96 6.56 5.75 15.16
C LEU A 96 7.44 6.99 15.09
N GLY A 97 8.26 7.16 16.13
CA GLY A 97 9.20 8.27 16.21
C GLY A 97 8.53 9.63 16.32
N TYR A 98 9.35 10.67 16.23
CA TYR A 98 8.90 12.06 16.21
C TYR A 98 8.58 12.53 14.79
N TYR A 99 7.58 11.93 14.16
CA TYR A 99 7.11 12.31 12.82
C TYR A 99 6.63 13.78 12.81
N PRO A 100 7.25 14.67 12.01
CA PRO A 100 6.85 16.08 11.92
C PRO A 100 5.52 16.20 11.17
N HIS A 101 4.51 16.78 11.81
CA HIS A 101 3.22 17.02 11.17
C HIS A 101 2.46 18.17 11.84
N ILE A 102 1.44 18.67 11.16
CA ILE A 102 0.54 19.68 11.68
C ILE A 102 -0.73 18.94 12.10
N HIS A 103 -1.16 19.15 13.35
CA HIS A 103 -2.34 18.48 13.88
C HIS A 103 -3.61 18.98 13.16
N GLU A 104 -4.31 18.09 12.47
CA GLU A 104 -5.34 18.44 11.48
C GLU A 104 -6.50 19.29 12.05
N LYS A 105 -6.87 19.08 13.32
CA LYS A 105 -7.98 19.82 13.95
C LYS A 105 -7.57 21.16 14.57
N THR A 106 -6.32 21.28 15.03
CA THR A 106 -5.88 22.43 15.85
C THR A 106 -4.89 23.32 15.11
N GLY A 107 -4.34 22.87 13.98
CA GLY A 107 -3.29 23.57 13.25
C GLY A 107 -1.95 23.64 14.00
N LYS A 108 -1.82 22.98 15.16
CA LYS A 108 -0.60 23.02 15.97
C LYS A 108 0.52 22.20 15.33
N ASN A 109 1.72 22.76 15.31
CA ASN A 109 2.91 22.06 14.84
C ASN A 109 3.33 20.99 15.86
N VAL A 110 3.46 19.76 15.40
CA VAL A 110 3.97 18.60 16.15
C VAL A 110 5.34 18.24 15.59
N ASN A 111 6.34 18.11 16.46
CA ASN A 111 7.73 17.79 16.10
C ASN A 111 8.32 18.70 15.00
N GLY A 112 7.96 19.99 15.01
CA GLY A 112 8.38 20.98 14.01
C GLY A 112 7.35 21.28 12.92
N GLY A 113 6.27 20.52 12.82
CA GLY A 113 5.17 20.77 11.87
C GLY A 113 5.48 20.28 10.45
N ILE A 114 6.61 20.72 9.89
CA ILE A 114 7.08 20.39 8.54
C ILE A 114 8.40 19.59 8.59
N PRO A 115 8.69 18.74 7.59
CA PRO A 115 9.85 17.85 7.62
C PRO A 115 11.20 18.54 7.83
N GLN A 116 11.45 19.66 7.15
CA GLN A 116 12.71 20.41 7.21
C GLN A 116 12.94 21.15 8.54
N ALA A 117 11.90 21.29 9.37
CA ALA A 117 12.00 21.82 10.72
C ALA A 117 12.09 20.70 11.79
N GLY A 118 11.93 19.44 11.40
CA GLY A 118 11.99 18.29 12.29
C GLY A 118 13.43 17.86 12.62
N ASN A 119 13.62 17.28 13.81
CA ASN A 119 14.90 16.70 14.19
C ASN A 119 14.96 15.19 13.85
N LEU A 120 15.60 14.86 12.72
CA LEU A 120 15.70 13.49 12.22
C LEU A 120 16.37 12.53 13.22
N LYS A 121 17.43 12.95 13.90
CA LYS A 121 18.15 12.10 14.86
C LYS A 121 17.23 11.70 16.02
N LYS A 122 16.58 12.68 16.66
CA LYS A 122 15.61 12.42 17.74
C LYS A 122 14.45 11.55 17.25
N HIS A 123 14.00 11.78 16.02
CA HIS A 123 12.95 10.95 15.41
C HIS A 123 13.37 9.47 15.32
N LEU A 124 14.58 9.18 14.82
CA LEU A 124 15.08 7.82 14.67
C LEU A 124 15.37 7.14 16.02
N GLU A 125 15.89 7.89 17.00
CA GLU A 125 16.06 7.40 18.37
C GLU A 125 14.72 6.96 18.96
N LYS A 126 13.68 7.79 18.81
CA LYS A 126 12.34 7.45 19.29
C LYS A 126 11.70 6.31 18.48
N ALA A 127 11.89 6.30 17.17
CA ALA A 127 11.37 5.24 16.30
C ALA A 127 11.96 3.87 16.66
N LYS A 128 13.24 3.81 17.04
CA LYS A 128 13.88 2.58 17.53
C LYS A 128 13.18 2.01 18.76
N GLU A 129 12.83 2.87 19.73
CA GLU A 129 12.07 2.46 20.91
C GLU A 129 10.67 1.97 20.54
N ASP A 130 9.96 2.72 19.69
CA ASP A 130 8.59 2.40 19.28
C ASP A 130 8.54 1.07 18.53
N ILE A 131 9.46 0.83 17.60
CA ILE A 131 9.60 -0.46 16.91
C ILE A 131 9.81 -1.59 17.92
N GLY A 132 10.66 -1.37 18.93
CA GLY A 132 10.88 -2.33 20.02
C GLY A 132 9.62 -2.63 20.83
N HIS A 133 8.81 -1.60 21.08
CA HIS A 133 7.56 -1.73 21.83
C HIS A 133 6.47 -2.48 21.05
N TYR A 134 6.21 -2.09 19.80
CA TYR A 134 5.13 -2.66 19.00
C TYR A 134 5.49 -4.01 18.38
N ILE A 135 6.74 -4.20 17.97
CA ILE A 135 7.24 -5.45 17.38
C ILE A 135 8.26 -6.07 18.34
N GLN A 136 7.77 -6.75 19.37
CA GLN A 136 8.62 -7.28 20.45
C GLN A 136 9.55 -8.42 20.00
N ARG A 137 9.15 -9.19 18.98
CA ARG A 137 9.91 -10.31 18.42
C ARG A 137 9.97 -10.16 16.90
N ASP A 138 11.11 -10.48 16.31
CA ASP A 138 11.32 -10.47 14.85
C ASP A 138 10.80 -11.76 14.20
N THR A 139 9.50 -11.99 14.35
CA THR A 139 8.77 -13.03 13.63
C THR A 139 8.45 -12.58 12.20
N THR A 140 7.78 -13.43 11.42
CA THR A 140 7.22 -13.05 10.13
C THR A 140 6.00 -12.14 10.31
N GLY A 141 5.97 -10.99 9.64
CA GLY A 141 4.83 -10.06 9.72
C GLY A 141 4.90 -8.89 8.74
N LEU A 142 3.91 -8.01 8.82
CA LEU A 142 3.82 -6.79 8.01
C LEU A 142 3.93 -5.57 8.92
N ALA A 143 4.83 -4.64 8.57
CA ALA A 143 5.03 -3.37 9.27
C ALA A 143 4.62 -2.23 8.34
N VAL A 144 3.44 -1.67 8.60
CA VAL A 144 2.81 -0.67 7.74
C VAL A 144 2.88 0.69 8.40
N VAL A 145 3.55 1.65 7.76
CA VAL A 145 3.64 3.03 8.27
C VAL A 145 2.55 3.88 7.63
N ASP A 146 1.66 4.41 8.46
CA ASP A 146 0.49 5.16 8.05
C ASP A 146 0.63 6.65 8.39
N TRP A 147 1.39 7.33 7.53
CA TRP A 147 1.69 8.75 7.63
C TRP A 147 0.98 9.52 6.52
N GLU A 148 -0.23 9.95 6.83
CA GLU A 148 -1.08 10.61 5.84
C GLU A 148 -1.04 12.13 5.90
N ASN A 149 -0.39 12.73 6.90
CA ASN A 149 -0.52 14.16 7.17
C ASN A 149 0.00 15.03 6.01
N TRP A 150 1.12 14.65 5.39
CA TRP A 150 1.66 15.26 4.17
C TRP A 150 2.07 14.21 3.14
N ARG A 151 2.42 14.63 1.92
CA ARG A 151 2.95 13.78 0.85
C ARG A 151 4.39 14.18 0.52
N PRO A 152 5.32 13.25 0.29
CA PRO A 152 6.73 13.58 0.02
C PRO A 152 6.95 14.33 -1.30
N VAL A 153 5.99 14.30 -2.21
CA VAL A 153 5.99 15.11 -3.44
C VAL A 153 5.25 16.41 -3.16
N TRP A 154 5.93 17.55 -3.27
CA TRP A 154 5.39 18.89 -3.00
C TRP A 154 4.05 19.12 -3.71
N ALA A 155 4.00 18.77 -5.00
CA ALA A 155 2.81 18.98 -5.83
C ALA A 155 1.56 18.26 -5.29
N ARG A 156 1.73 17.16 -4.54
CA ARG A 156 0.64 16.37 -3.95
C ARG A 156 0.07 16.92 -2.64
N ASN A 157 0.67 17.98 -2.10
CA ASN A 157 0.15 18.69 -0.93
C ASN A 157 -0.82 19.80 -1.38
N TRP A 158 -1.93 19.43 -2.01
CA TRP A 158 -3.08 20.31 -2.27
C TRP A 158 -4.00 20.37 -1.05
N LYS A 159 -5.00 21.25 -1.07
CA LYS A 159 -5.96 21.42 0.03
C LYS A 159 -6.54 20.07 0.51
N PRO A 160 -6.54 19.81 1.83
CA PRO A 160 -6.21 20.72 2.93
C PRO A 160 -4.72 20.73 3.35
N LYS A 161 -3.84 20.05 2.60
CA LYS A 161 -2.40 19.91 2.91
C LYS A 161 -1.53 21.05 2.35
N ASP A 162 -2.14 22.06 1.73
CA ASP A 162 -1.43 23.27 1.26
C ASP A 162 -0.83 24.09 2.41
N ILE A 163 -1.31 23.91 3.65
CA ILE A 163 -0.69 24.48 4.85
C ILE A 163 0.79 24.11 5.01
N TYR A 164 1.19 22.91 4.59
CA TYR A 164 2.60 22.49 4.60
C TYR A 164 3.44 23.32 3.63
N LYS A 165 2.87 23.71 2.49
CA LYS A 165 3.52 24.60 1.53
C LYS A 165 3.67 25.99 2.12
N HIS A 166 2.60 26.53 2.70
CA HIS A 166 2.63 27.86 3.29
C HIS A 166 3.65 27.97 4.42
N GLN A 167 3.68 27.03 5.37
CA GLN A 167 4.67 27.04 6.45
C GLN A 167 6.10 26.85 5.92
N SER A 168 6.30 26.02 4.90
CA SER A 168 7.62 25.85 4.28
C SER A 168 8.11 27.13 3.60
N ILE A 169 7.23 27.84 2.89
CA ILE A 169 7.55 29.12 2.24
C ILE A 169 7.86 30.18 3.28
N GLU A 170 7.05 30.27 4.34
CA GLU A 170 7.27 31.21 5.43
C GLU A 170 8.62 30.98 6.12
N LEU A 171 8.97 29.72 6.41
CA LEU A 171 10.28 29.38 6.95
C LEU A 171 11.42 29.84 6.03
N ALA A 172 11.31 29.59 4.72
CA ALA A 172 12.32 30.02 3.75
C ALA A 172 12.47 31.54 3.71
N ARG A 173 11.38 32.31 3.82
CA ARG A 173 11.41 33.78 3.87
C ARG A 173 12.05 34.31 5.15
N GLN A 174 11.81 33.65 6.27
CA GLN A 174 12.42 34.02 7.55
C GLN A 174 13.94 33.76 7.57
N GLN A 175 14.39 32.71 6.87
CA GLN A 175 15.82 32.36 6.76
C GLN A 175 16.56 33.17 5.70
N HIS A 176 15.86 33.67 4.69
CA HIS A 176 16.42 34.39 3.53
C HIS A 176 15.56 35.62 3.21
N ILE A 177 15.76 36.69 3.99
CA ILE A 177 14.94 37.91 3.96
C ILE A 177 15.07 38.67 2.63
N GLU A 178 16.19 38.48 1.94
CA GLU A 178 16.51 39.09 0.64
C GLU A 178 15.75 38.49 -0.55
N LEU A 179 15.18 37.29 -0.40
CA LEU A 179 14.58 36.57 -1.52
C LEU A 179 13.17 37.06 -1.85
N ASN A 180 12.86 37.08 -3.14
CA ASN A 180 11.49 37.30 -3.57
C ASN A 180 10.61 36.05 -3.32
N ALA A 181 9.29 36.22 -3.41
CA ALA A 181 8.33 35.15 -3.10
C ALA A 181 8.52 33.89 -3.96
N THR A 182 8.93 34.03 -5.23
CA THR A 182 9.14 32.90 -6.14
C THR A 182 10.39 32.10 -5.77
N GLU A 183 11.46 32.80 -5.42
CA GLU A 183 12.72 32.19 -4.95
C GLU A 183 12.52 31.45 -3.63
N ALA A 184 11.85 32.09 -2.66
CA ALA A 184 11.51 31.46 -1.39
C ALA A 184 10.67 30.20 -1.60
N ALA A 185 9.70 30.22 -2.52
CA ALA A 185 8.89 29.04 -2.85
C ALA A 185 9.69 27.90 -3.49
N LYS A 186 10.70 28.23 -4.31
CA LYS A 186 11.59 27.24 -4.91
C LYS A 186 12.46 26.55 -3.87
N ILE A 187 13.03 27.32 -2.93
CA ILE A 187 13.82 26.79 -1.81
C ILE A 187 12.93 25.93 -0.89
N ALA A 188 11.78 26.46 -0.49
CA ALA A 188 10.82 25.76 0.35
C ALA A 188 10.43 24.39 -0.23
N LYS A 189 10.18 24.31 -1.54
CA LYS A 189 9.93 23.04 -2.23
C LYS A 189 11.11 22.08 -2.08
N ALA A 190 12.32 22.53 -2.41
CA ALA A 190 13.51 21.70 -2.40
C ALA A 190 13.80 21.15 -0.99
N ASP A 191 13.70 21.99 0.03
CA ASP A 191 13.95 21.60 1.42
C ASP A 191 12.88 20.65 1.95
N PHE A 192 11.61 20.93 1.64
CA PHE A 192 10.50 20.05 2.03
C PHE A 192 10.65 18.65 1.43
N GLU A 193 10.90 18.54 0.12
CA GLU A 193 11.03 17.23 -0.55
C GLU A 193 12.29 16.49 -0.09
N LYS A 194 13.41 17.20 0.10
CA LYS A 194 14.66 16.63 0.62
C LYS A 194 14.48 16.09 2.03
N ALA A 195 13.95 16.89 2.94
CA ALA A 195 13.73 16.48 4.32
C ALA A 195 12.65 15.39 4.42
N GLY A 196 11.54 15.51 3.69
CA GLY A 196 10.49 14.51 3.62
C GLY A 196 11.03 13.14 3.16
N LYS A 197 11.87 13.12 2.13
CA LYS A 197 12.61 11.93 1.70
C LYS A 197 13.48 11.37 2.82
N CYS A 198 14.30 12.19 3.48
CA CYS A 198 15.19 11.72 4.56
C CYS A 198 14.40 11.07 5.72
N PHE A 199 13.34 11.72 6.20
CA PHE A 199 12.50 11.15 7.26
C PHE A 199 11.89 9.82 6.85
N MET A 200 11.29 9.75 5.66
CA MET A 200 10.62 8.52 5.24
C MET A 200 11.60 7.39 4.93
N GLN A 201 12.72 7.69 4.28
CA GLN A 201 13.70 6.69 3.87
C GLN A 201 14.49 6.13 5.05
N GLU A 202 15.00 6.99 5.94
CA GLU A 202 15.79 6.53 7.10
C GLU A 202 14.94 5.75 8.10
N THR A 203 13.64 6.06 8.21
CA THR A 203 12.70 5.26 9.02
C THR A 203 12.53 3.84 8.48
N LEU A 204 12.40 3.67 7.15
CA LEU A 204 12.33 2.34 6.55
C LEU A 204 13.63 1.57 6.73
N LYS A 205 14.79 2.21 6.55
CA LYS A 205 16.10 1.59 6.82
C LYS A 205 16.20 1.08 8.25
N LEU A 206 15.83 1.92 9.21
CA LEU A 206 15.84 1.56 10.63
C LEU A 206 14.90 0.38 10.91
N GLY A 207 13.66 0.44 10.42
CA GLY A 207 12.68 -0.64 10.56
C GLY A 207 13.22 -1.99 10.06
N LYS A 208 13.71 -2.03 8.83
CA LYS A 208 14.30 -3.24 8.22
C LYS A 208 15.53 -3.74 8.97
N SER A 209 16.38 -2.84 9.44
CA SER A 209 17.56 -3.22 10.22
C SER A 209 17.20 -3.85 11.56
N LEU A 210 16.13 -3.39 12.19
CA LEU A 210 15.70 -3.89 13.50
C LEU A 210 14.80 -5.13 13.39
N ARG A 211 13.98 -5.22 12.35
CA ARG A 211 12.99 -6.28 12.11
C ARG A 211 13.04 -6.77 10.66
N PRO A 212 14.10 -7.49 10.25
CA PRO A 212 14.26 -7.94 8.88
C PRO A 212 13.22 -8.99 8.44
N ASN A 213 12.57 -9.71 9.35
CA ASN A 213 11.51 -10.67 9.01
C ASN A 213 10.13 -10.00 8.82
N TYR A 214 10.02 -8.71 9.09
CA TYR A 214 8.83 -7.92 8.77
C TYR A 214 8.98 -7.26 7.39
N LEU A 215 7.90 -7.23 6.61
CA LEU A 215 7.85 -6.45 5.38
C LEU A 215 7.38 -5.02 5.66
N TRP A 216 8.22 -4.05 5.28
CA TRP A 216 8.09 -2.63 5.57
C TRP A 216 7.65 -1.84 4.34
N GLY A 217 6.75 -0.89 4.55
CA GLY A 217 6.29 0.04 3.53
C GLY A 217 5.29 1.05 4.08
N TYR A 218 4.95 2.03 3.26
CA TYR A 218 3.98 3.06 3.62
C TYR A 218 2.58 2.70 3.11
N TYR A 219 1.58 2.81 3.98
CA TYR A 219 0.18 2.75 3.57
C TYR A 219 -0.10 3.83 2.51
N LEU A 220 -1.04 3.52 1.61
CA LEU A 220 -1.50 4.33 0.48
C LEU A 220 -0.54 4.37 -0.72
N PHE A 221 0.71 3.92 -0.60
CA PHE A 221 1.68 4.03 -1.69
C PHE A 221 1.85 2.72 -2.50
N PRO A 222 1.90 2.82 -3.85
CA PRO A 222 1.65 4.02 -4.64
C PRO A 222 0.15 4.38 -4.70
N ASP A 223 -0.13 5.64 -4.99
CA ASP A 223 -1.48 6.11 -5.32
C ASP A 223 -1.57 6.47 -6.82
N CYS A 224 -2.72 6.17 -7.41
CA CYS A 224 -3.09 6.39 -8.81
C CYS A 224 -3.84 7.71 -9.01
N TYR A 225 -4.47 8.25 -7.95
CA TYR A 225 -5.36 9.43 -7.95
C TYR A 225 -6.47 9.40 -9.02
N ASN A 226 -6.96 8.21 -9.37
CA ASN A 226 -8.00 7.96 -10.37
C ASN A 226 -9.44 8.14 -9.83
N HIS A 227 -9.69 9.22 -9.08
CA HIS A 227 -10.95 9.46 -8.38
C HIS A 227 -12.01 10.22 -9.21
N ASN A 228 -11.71 10.56 -10.46
CA ASN A 228 -12.60 11.31 -11.35
C ASN A 228 -13.64 10.42 -12.06
N TYR A 229 -14.25 9.48 -11.34
CA TYR A 229 -15.23 8.52 -11.88
C TYR A 229 -16.52 9.15 -12.43
N LYS A 230 -16.72 10.47 -12.29
CA LYS A 230 -17.82 11.22 -12.91
C LYS A 230 -17.49 11.77 -14.30
N THR A 231 -16.23 11.73 -14.73
CA THR A 231 -15.82 12.23 -16.04
C THR A 231 -16.31 11.27 -17.14
N PRO A 232 -16.92 11.78 -18.24
CA PRO A 232 -17.27 10.95 -19.38
C PRO A 232 -16.06 10.15 -19.89
N GLY A 233 -16.26 8.86 -20.20
CA GLY A 233 -15.18 7.98 -20.68
C GLY A 233 -14.22 7.49 -19.59
N TYR A 234 -14.60 7.57 -18.32
CA TYR A 234 -13.80 7.03 -17.22
C TYR A 234 -13.43 5.55 -17.43
N ASN A 235 -12.14 5.26 -17.48
CA ASN A 235 -11.58 3.91 -17.63
C ASN A 235 -10.68 3.51 -16.44
N GLY A 236 -10.65 4.32 -15.38
CA GLY A 236 -9.84 4.10 -14.19
C GLY A 236 -8.34 4.34 -14.33
N SER A 237 -7.82 4.64 -15.53
CA SER A 237 -6.38 4.82 -15.77
C SER A 237 -5.75 5.85 -14.84
N CYS A 238 -4.58 5.54 -14.32
CA CYS A 238 -3.76 6.54 -13.62
C CYS A 238 -3.27 7.59 -14.63
N PHE A 239 -3.41 8.86 -14.28
CA PHE A 239 -2.91 9.95 -15.13
C PHE A 239 -1.38 9.81 -15.33
N ASP A 240 -0.90 10.15 -16.53
CA ASP A 240 0.54 10.09 -16.83
C ASP A 240 1.37 10.96 -15.90
N LEU A 241 0.83 12.11 -15.48
CA LEU A 241 1.46 12.96 -14.48
C LEU A 241 1.63 12.25 -13.14
N GLU A 242 0.68 11.42 -12.72
CA GLU A 242 0.75 10.69 -11.45
C GLU A 242 1.71 9.52 -11.53
N LYS A 243 1.80 8.83 -12.67
CA LYS A 243 2.84 7.83 -12.92
C LYS A 243 4.24 8.46 -12.84
N LYS A 244 4.46 9.63 -13.47
CA LYS A 244 5.73 10.37 -13.38
C LYS A 244 6.08 10.78 -11.94
N ARG A 245 5.09 11.26 -11.17
CA ARG A 245 5.27 11.56 -9.74
C ARG A 245 5.56 10.32 -8.90
N ASN A 246 5.02 9.16 -9.27
CA ASN A 246 5.41 7.89 -8.65
C ASN A 246 6.83 7.47 -9.06
N ASP A 247 7.28 7.79 -10.27
CA ASP A 247 8.67 7.55 -10.70
C ASP A 247 9.68 8.40 -9.90
N GLU A 248 9.32 9.64 -9.54
CA GLU A 248 10.12 10.50 -8.64
C GLU A 248 10.30 9.89 -7.24
N LEU A 249 9.41 8.99 -6.83
CA LEU A 249 9.47 8.25 -5.56
C LEU A 249 10.25 6.94 -5.65
N ASN A 250 11.06 6.73 -6.70
CA ASN A 250 11.90 5.54 -6.86
C ASN A 250 12.75 5.19 -5.62
N TRP A 251 13.18 6.21 -4.86
CA TRP A 251 13.90 6.02 -3.60
C TRP A 251 13.07 5.30 -2.52
N MET A 252 11.75 5.50 -2.49
CA MET A 252 10.84 4.85 -1.55
C MET A 252 10.62 3.40 -1.93
N TRP A 253 10.44 3.11 -3.22
CA TRP A 253 10.24 1.76 -3.71
C TRP A 253 11.49 0.91 -3.44
N LYS A 254 12.68 1.43 -3.76
CA LYS A 254 13.96 0.74 -3.47
C LYS A 254 14.16 0.43 -2.00
N GLU A 255 13.66 1.30 -1.12
CA GLU A 255 13.81 1.13 0.32
C GLU A 255 12.73 0.22 0.93
N SER A 256 11.56 0.12 0.32
CA SER A 256 10.46 -0.71 0.82
C SER A 256 10.74 -2.20 0.61
N THR A 257 10.16 -3.06 1.46
CA THR A 257 10.13 -4.52 1.25
C THR A 257 8.74 -5.05 0.91
N ALA A 258 7.71 -4.19 0.96
CA ALA A 258 6.39 -4.44 0.38
C ALA A 258 5.70 -3.13 -0.01
N LEU A 259 4.66 -3.23 -0.85
CA LEU A 259 3.79 -2.10 -1.21
C LEU A 259 2.38 -2.27 -0.60
N PHE A 260 1.79 -1.17 -0.17
CA PHE A 260 0.49 -1.15 0.54
C PHE A 260 -0.50 -0.16 -0.10
N PRO A 261 -0.85 -0.31 -1.39
CA PRO A 261 -1.82 0.57 -2.04
C PRO A 261 -3.21 0.37 -1.42
N SER A 262 -3.99 1.44 -1.29
CA SER A 262 -5.38 1.37 -0.84
C SER A 262 -6.33 1.35 -2.03
N ILE A 263 -7.36 0.50 -1.99
CA ILE A 263 -8.43 0.44 -3.00
C ILE A 263 -9.80 0.74 -2.39
N TYR A 264 -9.84 1.46 -1.26
CA TYR A 264 -11.09 1.71 -0.57
C TYR A 264 -12.15 2.31 -1.52
N LEU A 265 -13.34 1.73 -1.52
CA LEU A 265 -14.39 2.07 -2.46
C LEU A 265 -15.23 3.23 -1.94
N ASN A 266 -15.54 4.19 -2.80
CA ASN A 266 -16.47 5.28 -2.50
C ASN A 266 -17.89 4.89 -2.92
N SER A 267 -18.91 5.33 -2.17
CA SER A 267 -20.31 4.98 -2.42
C SER A 267 -20.81 5.39 -3.81
N LYS A 268 -20.15 6.34 -4.48
CA LYS A 268 -20.44 6.72 -5.87
C LYS A 268 -20.07 5.65 -6.91
N LEU A 269 -19.25 4.67 -6.53
CA LEU A 269 -18.92 3.49 -7.34
C LEU A 269 -19.71 2.24 -6.91
N LYS A 270 -20.66 2.39 -5.99
CA LYS A 270 -21.48 1.28 -5.49
C LYS A 270 -22.17 0.54 -6.64
N SER A 271 -22.00 -0.79 -6.66
CA SER A 271 -22.60 -1.72 -7.61
C SER A 271 -22.39 -1.27 -9.07
N SER A 272 -21.24 -0.65 -9.35
CA SER A 272 -20.88 -0.12 -10.67
C SER A 272 -19.71 -0.90 -11.26
N PRO A 273 -19.72 -1.24 -12.56
CA PRO A 273 -18.57 -1.85 -13.21
C PRO A 273 -17.32 -0.93 -13.20
N TYR A 274 -17.51 0.37 -13.01
CA TYR A 274 -16.38 1.31 -12.85
C TYR A 274 -15.57 1.07 -11.57
N ALA A 275 -16.11 0.36 -10.58
CA ALA A 275 -15.37 -0.08 -9.40
C ALA A 275 -14.19 -0.98 -9.80
N ALA A 276 -14.39 -1.92 -10.74
CA ALA A 276 -13.31 -2.78 -11.23
C ALA A 276 -12.23 -1.97 -11.95
N PHE A 277 -12.60 -0.96 -12.75
CA PHE A 277 -11.63 -0.07 -13.39
C PHE A 277 -10.83 0.74 -12.38
N TYR A 278 -11.49 1.27 -11.35
CA TYR A 278 -10.85 1.99 -10.26
C TYR A 278 -9.80 1.12 -9.54
N VAL A 279 -10.18 -0.11 -9.18
CA VAL A 279 -9.33 -1.07 -8.45
C VAL A 279 -8.19 -1.56 -9.33
N ARG A 280 -8.50 -2.05 -10.53
CA ARG A 280 -7.53 -2.63 -11.49
C ARG A 280 -6.35 -1.71 -11.73
N ASN A 281 -6.61 -0.44 -12.00
CA ASN A 281 -5.55 0.51 -12.32
C ASN A 281 -4.67 0.89 -11.13
N ARG A 282 -5.23 0.88 -9.91
CA ARG A 282 -4.44 1.08 -8.67
C ARG A 282 -3.51 -0.11 -8.43
N VAL A 283 -4.01 -1.32 -8.65
CA VAL A 283 -3.22 -2.55 -8.57
C VAL A 283 -2.15 -2.59 -9.67
N TRP A 284 -2.48 -2.22 -10.90
CA TRP A 284 -1.51 -2.13 -11.99
C TRP A 284 -0.40 -1.12 -11.73
N GLU A 285 -0.71 0.02 -11.12
CA GLU A 285 0.33 0.99 -10.75
C GLU A 285 1.26 0.43 -9.67
N ALA A 286 0.73 -0.30 -8.69
CA ALA A 286 1.53 -1.01 -7.70
C ALA A 286 2.44 -2.08 -8.34
N ILE A 287 1.90 -2.87 -9.28
CA ILE A 287 2.67 -3.86 -10.07
C ILE A 287 3.74 -3.19 -10.93
N ARG A 288 3.48 -1.99 -11.46
CA ARG A 288 4.43 -1.24 -12.26
C ARG A 288 5.65 -0.83 -11.43
N VAL A 289 5.43 -0.23 -10.26
CA VAL A 289 6.52 0.26 -9.40
C VAL A 289 7.19 -0.84 -8.56
N SER A 290 6.52 -1.97 -8.32
CA SER A 290 7.10 -3.09 -7.56
C SER A 290 8.32 -3.72 -8.23
N LYS A 291 8.45 -3.55 -9.55
CA LYS A 291 9.57 -4.04 -10.37
C LYS A 291 10.87 -3.24 -10.19
N VAL A 292 10.91 -2.32 -9.23
CA VAL A 292 12.01 -1.38 -9.00
C VAL A 292 13.40 -2.02 -8.90
N SER A 293 13.50 -3.18 -8.25
CA SER A 293 14.76 -3.90 -8.08
C SER A 293 14.99 -4.91 -9.20
N SER A 294 13.95 -5.67 -9.57
CA SER A 294 13.99 -6.65 -10.63
C SER A 294 12.58 -6.99 -11.11
N VAL A 295 12.41 -7.18 -12.42
CA VAL A 295 11.17 -7.75 -12.98
C VAL A 295 10.96 -9.20 -12.54
N LYS A 296 12.05 -9.94 -12.26
CA LYS A 296 11.99 -11.34 -11.79
C LYS A 296 11.75 -11.46 -10.29
N HIS A 297 12.01 -10.41 -9.53
CA HIS A 297 11.84 -10.36 -8.08
C HIS A 297 11.17 -9.04 -7.68
N PRO A 298 9.90 -8.84 -8.09
CA PRO A 298 9.17 -7.63 -7.72
C PRO A 298 8.86 -7.62 -6.23
N LEU A 299 8.64 -6.42 -5.66
CA LEU A 299 8.15 -6.29 -4.30
C LEU A 299 6.78 -6.96 -4.14
N PRO A 300 6.53 -7.69 -3.03
CA PRO A 300 5.19 -8.17 -2.71
C PRO A 300 4.22 -7.01 -2.48
N ILE A 301 2.97 -7.21 -2.89
CA ILE A 301 1.92 -6.19 -2.84
C ILE A 301 0.79 -6.70 -1.95
N PHE A 302 0.47 -5.94 -0.90
CA PHE A 302 -0.64 -6.22 0.00
C PHE A 302 -1.64 -5.07 -0.06
N VAL A 303 -2.72 -5.30 -0.80
CA VAL A 303 -3.71 -4.26 -1.08
C VAL A 303 -4.56 -4.00 0.15
N TYR A 304 -4.77 -2.74 0.51
CA TYR A 304 -5.68 -2.36 1.59
C TYR A 304 -7.11 -2.22 1.08
N THR A 305 -8.06 -2.92 1.70
CA THR A 305 -9.49 -2.79 1.44
C THR A 305 -10.29 -2.56 2.73
N ARG A 306 -11.55 -2.17 2.60
CA ARG A 306 -12.51 -2.04 3.71
C ARG A 306 -13.78 -2.84 3.38
N PRO A 307 -14.46 -3.40 4.39
CA PRO A 307 -15.76 -4.03 4.19
C PRO A 307 -16.90 -3.01 3.98
N VAL A 308 -16.62 -1.72 4.13
CA VAL A 308 -17.58 -0.60 4.07
C VAL A 308 -17.07 0.51 3.15
N PHE A 309 -17.97 1.37 2.68
CA PHE A 309 -17.59 2.52 1.86
C PHE A 309 -16.77 3.57 2.63
N THR A 310 -15.92 4.29 1.91
CA THR A 310 -15.07 5.37 2.46
C THR A 310 -15.87 6.51 3.08
N ASP A 311 -16.97 6.89 2.44
CA ASP A 311 -17.84 8.02 2.77
C ASP A 311 -19.09 7.62 3.55
N VAL A 312 -19.39 6.32 3.67
CA VAL A 312 -20.53 5.81 4.42
C VAL A 312 -20.07 4.65 5.32
N SER A 313 -19.47 5.01 6.46
CA SER A 313 -18.66 4.10 7.28
C SER A 313 -19.41 2.91 7.93
N LEU A 314 -20.74 2.87 7.89
CA LEU A 314 -21.58 1.76 8.38
C LEU A 314 -22.28 0.98 7.26
N LYS A 315 -22.06 1.36 5.99
CA LYS A 315 -22.67 0.69 4.84
C LYS A 315 -21.69 -0.28 4.24
N TYR A 316 -22.00 -1.57 4.40
CA TYR A 316 -21.21 -2.66 3.83
C TYR A 316 -21.27 -2.67 2.31
N LEU A 317 -20.17 -3.13 1.71
CA LEU A 317 -20.06 -3.42 0.29
C LEU A 317 -21.01 -4.57 -0.08
N SER A 318 -21.70 -4.47 -1.22
CA SER A 318 -22.51 -5.59 -1.73
C SER A 318 -21.62 -6.69 -2.29
N GLU A 319 -22.21 -7.84 -2.62
CA GLU A 319 -21.49 -8.91 -3.34
C GLU A 319 -20.86 -8.40 -4.64
N ASP A 320 -21.61 -7.64 -5.44
CA ASP A 320 -21.07 -6.99 -6.65
C ASP A 320 -19.86 -6.09 -6.37
N ASP A 321 -19.90 -5.32 -5.28
CA ASP A 321 -18.77 -4.47 -4.88
C ASP A 321 -17.56 -5.30 -4.46
N LEU A 322 -17.78 -6.40 -3.74
CA LEU A 322 -16.73 -7.33 -3.31
C LEU A 322 -16.09 -8.03 -4.52
N VAL A 323 -16.87 -8.45 -5.51
CA VAL A 323 -16.36 -9.03 -6.76
C VAL A 323 -15.51 -8.00 -7.51
N ASN A 324 -15.99 -6.77 -7.64
CA ASN A 324 -15.28 -5.69 -8.33
C ASN A 324 -14.09 -5.10 -7.55
N THR A 325 -13.87 -5.50 -6.29
CA THR A 325 -12.74 -5.06 -5.46
C THR A 325 -11.80 -6.22 -5.12
N ILE A 326 -12.26 -7.16 -4.31
CA ILE A 326 -11.51 -8.34 -3.89
C ILE A 326 -11.25 -9.27 -5.08
N GLY A 327 -12.30 -9.60 -5.83
CA GLY A 327 -12.18 -10.49 -6.99
C GLY A 327 -11.24 -9.94 -8.05
N GLU A 328 -11.38 -8.66 -8.37
CA GLU A 328 -10.47 -7.94 -9.29
C GLU A 328 -9.01 -7.93 -8.78
N THR A 329 -8.80 -7.75 -7.48
CA THR A 329 -7.45 -7.74 -6.91
C THR A 329 -6.77 -9.11 -6.96
N VAL A 330 -7.52 -10.17 -6.63
CA VAL A 330 -7.03 -11.56 -6.64
C VAL A 330 -6.68 -11.99 -8.07
N SER A 331 -7.51 -11.65 -9.06
CA SER A 331 -7.27 -12.03 -10.46
C SER A 331 -5.99 -11.41 -11.04
N LEU A 332 -5.61 -10.22 -10.57
CA LEU A 332 -4.39 -9.51 -10.99
C LEU A 332 -3.10 -10.05 -10.35
N GLY A 333 -3.21 -10.91 -9.33
CA GLY A 333 -2.07 -11.66 -8.83
C GLY A 333 -1.16 -10.91 -7.86
N VAL A 334 -1.73 -10.03 -7.03
CA VAL A 334 -0.99 -9.46 -5.89
C VAL A 334 -0.67 -10.53 -4.84
N SER A 335 0.26 -10.23 -3.92
CA SER A 335 0.72 -11.17 -2.89
C SER A 335 -0.31 -11.39 -1.78
N GLY A 336 -1.22 -10.44 -1.58
CA GLY A 336 -2.28 -10.56 -0.60
C GLY A 336 -3.11 -9.29 -0.47
N MET A 337 -3.97 -9.28 0.54
CA MET A 337 -4.84 -8.15 0.84
C MET A 337 -5.04 -8.02 2.35
N ILE A 338 -5.17 -6.78 2.82
CA ILE A 338 -5.41 -6.43 4.22
C ILE A 338 -6.79 -5.79 4.31
N ILE A 339 -7.71 -6.46 5.02
CA ILE A 339 -9.02 -5.90 5.35
C ILE A 339 -8.86 -5.04 6.60
N TRP A 340 -9.03 -3.74 6.43
CA TRP A 340 -8.90 -2.78 7.53
C TRP A 340 -10.27 -2.33 8.04
N GLY A 341 -10.37 -2.11 9.35
CA GLY A 341 -11.56 -1.57 9.99
C GLY A 341 -11.19 -0.50 11.00
N SER A 342 -11.97 0.59 11.02
CA SER A 342 -11.88 1.60 12.08
C SER A 342 -12.62 1.15 13.34
N LEU A 343 -12.52 1.93 14.42
CA LEU A 343 -13.32 1.70 15.63
C LEU A 343 -14.83 1.71 15.36
N ASN A 344 -15.31 2.39 14.32
CA ASN A 344 -16.74 2.41 13.97
C ASN A 344 -17.26 1.03 13.59
N LEU A 345 -16.41 0.14 13.06
CA LEU A 345 -16.79 -1.23 12.69
C LEU A 345 -17.15 -2.08 13.92
N THR A 346 -16.72 -1.65 15.11
CA THR A 346 -16.90 -2.40 16.37
C THR A 346 -17.71 -1.62 17.40
N GLN A 347 -18.45 -0.61 16.95
CA GLN A 347 -19.44 0.11 17.76
C GLN A 347 -20.81 -0.55 17.62
N ASN A 348 -21.63 -0.42 18.66
CA ASN A 348 -23.05 -0.74 18.56
C ASN A 348 -23.76 0.36 17.73
N VAL A 349 -24.65 -0.04 16.82
CA VAL A 349 -25.40 0.89 15.96
C VAL A 349 -26.61 1.51 16.70
N VAL A 350 -26.91 1.03 17.91
CA VAL A 350 -27.96 1.60 18.76
C VAL A 350 -27.40 2.79 19.55
N SER A 351 -27.78 4.01 19.13
CA SER A 351 -27.79 5.23 19.94
C SER A 351 -29.20 5.62 20.30
#